data_AF-A0A699ZR03-F1
#
_entry.id   AF-A0A699ZR03-F1
#
_cell.length_a   1.000
_cell.length_b   1.000
_cell.length_c   1.000
_cell.angle_alpha   90.00
_cell.angle_beta   90.00
_cell.angle_gamma   90.00
#
_symmetry.space_group_name_H-M   'P 1'
#
loop_
_entity.id
_entity.type
_entity.pdbx_description
1 polymer ?
#
loop_
_entity_poly.entity_id
_entity_poly.type
_entity_poly.pdbx_seq_one_letter_code
_entity_poly.pdbx_strand_id
1 'polypeptide(L)'
;MVDQSELPFRMLCRKYGATCAYTPMLHARLFCEDPKYRQEVLTTCAADRPLLVQFCANNPDFLVTAASLAAEHADAVDINFGCPQRIAK
;
A
#
# COMPACT_ATOMS: atom_id res chain seq x y z
N MET A 1 7.45 3.00 -2.50
CA MET A 1 7.92 4.08 -3.40
C MET A 1 6.87 4.30 -4.48
N VAL A 2 6.35 5.52 -4.62
CA VAL A 2 5.34 5.82 -5.64
C VAL A 2 5.95 5.68 -7.04
N ASP A 3 5.23 5.03 -7.96
CA ASP A 3 5.63 4.71 -9.35
C ASP A 3 6.90 3.86 -9.48
N GLN A 4 7.24 3.07 -8.45
CA GLN A 4 8.47 2.28 -8.41
C GLN A 4 8.31 0.94 -7.71
N SER A 5 7.49 0.85 -6.64
CA SER A 5 7.36 -0.37 -5.85
C SER A 5 6.08 -1.14 -6.13
N GLU A 6 5.61 -1.13 -7.38
CA GLU A 6 4.51 -1.96 -7.88
C GLU A 6 4.91 -3.44 -7.89
N LEU A 7 3.92 -4.33 -8.06
CA LEU A 7 4.11 -5.78 -7.99
C LEU A 7 5.33 -6.29 -8.80
N PRO A 8 5.55 -5.91 -10.07
CA PRO A 8 6.71 -6.41 -10.84
C PRO A 8 8.06 -6.12 -10.17
N PHE A 9 8.22 -4.92 -9.60
CA PHE A 9 9.44 -4.54 -8.91
C PHE A 9 9.60 -5.29 -7.60
N ARG A 10 8.52 -5.44 -6.81
CA ARG A 10 8.56 -6.22 -5.57
C ARG A 10 8.93 -7.67 -5.83
N MET A 11 8.39 -8.28 -6.88
CA MET A 11 8.76 -9.65 -7.28
C MET A 11 10.23 -9.76 -7.69
N LEU A 12 10.76 -8.75 -8.38
CA LEU A 12 12.19 -8.70 -8.70
C LEU A 12 13.04 -8.62 -7.42
N CYS A 13 12.70 -7.75 -6.47
CA CYS A 13 13.41 -7.65 -5.20
C CYS A 13 13.38 -8.97 -4.41
N ARG A 14 12.23 -9.65 -4.38
CA ARG A 14 12.09 -10.97 -3.73
C ARG A 14 12.98 -12.03 -4.37
N LYS A 15 13.09 -12.03 -5.70
CA LYS A 15 14.02 -12.91 -6.43
C LYS A 15 15.48 -12.74 -5.96
N TYR A 16 15.85 -11.55 -5.50
CA TYR A 16 17.18 -11.25 -4.96
C TYR A 16 17.25 -11.24 -3.42
N GLY A 17 16.27 -11.84 -2.74
CA GLY A 17 16.34 -12.09 -1.29
C GLY A 17 15.69 -11.03 -0.41
N ALA A 18 14.89 -10.12 -0.96
CA ALA A 18 14.07 -9.23 -0.12
C ALA A 18 13.10 -10.05 0.75
N THR A 19 13.17 -9.86 2.07
CA THR A 19 12.38 -10.61 3.06
C THR A 19 10.99 -10.02 3.29
N CYS A 20 10.79 -8.76 2.93
CA CYS A 20 9.51 -8.07 2.94
C CYS A 20 9.46 -7.03 1.81
N ALA A 21 8.26 -6.56 1.49
CA ALA A 21 8.08 -5.49 0.54
C ALA A 21 6.94 -4.56 0.98
N TYR A 22 7.01 -3.30 0.53
CA TYR A 22 6.00 -2.29 0.77
C TYR A 22 5.32 -1.92 -0.54
N THR A 23 4.01 -1.65 -0.49
CA THR A 23 3.31 -1.02 -1.62
C THR A 23 3.85 0.39 -1.88
N PRO A 24 3.49 1.02 -3.02
CA PRO A 24 3.48 2.47 -3.10
C PRO A 24 2.70 3.09 -1.92
N MET A 25 2.96 4.37 -1.63
CA MET A 25 2.14 5.10 -0.67
C MET A 25 0.73 5.27 -1.24
N LEU A 26 -0.27 4.67 -0.58
CA LEU A 26 -1.66 4.70 -1.01
C LEU A 26 -2.42 5.81 -0.26
N HIS A 27 -3.32 6.53 -0.93
CA HIS A 27 -4.12 7.55 -0.26
C HIS A 27 -5.36 6.93 0.38
N ALA A 28 -5.45 6.92 1.72
CA ALA A 28 -6.50 6.20 2.45
C ALA A 28 -7.92 6.63 2.06
N ARG A 29 -8.16 7.93 1.86
CA ARG A 29 -9.47 8.45 1.42
C ARG A 29 -9.86 7.92 0.04
N LEU A 30 -8.99 8.08 -0.96
CA LEU A 30 -9.24 7.57 -2.31
C LEU A 30 -9.41 6.06 -2.32
N PHE A 31 -8.63 5.36 -1.52
CA PHE A 31 -8.74 3.91 -1.37
C PHE A 31 -10.11 3.44 -0.83
N CYS A 32 -10.74 4.25 0.02
CA CYS A 32 -12.09 3.99 0.52
C CYS A 32 -13.17 4.37 -0.51
N GLU A 33 -13.08 5.58 -1.07
CA GLU A 33 -14.13 6.21 -1.88
C GLU A 33 -14.15 5.73 -3.34
N ASP A 34 -13.01 5.33 -3.89
CA ASP A 34 -12.86 4.96 -5.30
C ASP A 34 -12.39 3.49 -5.45
N PRO A 35 -13.33 2.56 -5.74
CA PRO A 35 -13.01 1.16 -5.98
C PRO A 35 -12.09 0.94 -7.19
N LYS A 36 -12.14 1.80 -8.20
CA LYS A 36 -11.28 1.71 -9.39
C LYS A 36 -9.85 2.06 -9.00
N TYR A 37 -9.65 3.19 -8.30
CA TYR A 37 -8.35 3.55 -7.73
C TYR A 37 -7.79 2.40 -6.89
N ARG A 38 -8.60 1.83 -5.99
CA ARG A 38 -8.20 0.69 -5.14
C ARG A 38 -7.70 -0.50 -5.95
N GLN A 39 -8.42 -0.90 -7.00
CA GLN A 39 -8.02 -2.02 -7.86
C GLN A 39 -6.74 -1.74 -8.65
N GLU A 40 -6.52 -0.49 -9.07
CA GLU A 40 -5.32 -0.09 -9.81
C GLU A 40 -4.07 -0.06 -8.92
N VAL A 41 -4.18 0.44 -7.69
CA VAL A 41 -3.01 0.64 -6.82
C VAL A 41 -2.66 -0.57 -5.94
N LEU A 42 -3.64 -1.39 -5.58
CA LEU A 42 -3.41 -2.61 -4.78
C LEU A 42 -3.35 -3.85 -5.67
N THR A 43 -2.23 -3.98 -6.37
CA THR A 43 -1.89 -5.18 -7.13
C THR A 43 -0.96 -6.08 -6.31
N THR A 44 -1.26 -7.38 -6.24
CA THR A 44 -0.47 -8.37 -5.48
C THR A 44 -0.63 -9.78 -6.07
N CYS A 45 0.16 -10.75 -5.57
CA CYS A 45 0.00 -12.18 -5.88
C CYS A 45 0.38 -13.04 -4.66
N ALA A 46 0.11 -14.35 -4.71
CA ALA A 46 0.38 -15.26 -3.59
C ALA A 46 1.86 -15.30 -3.16
N ALA A 47 2.80 -15.05 -4.08
CA ALA A 47 4.24 -15.02 -3.80
C ALA A 47 4.73 -13.67 -3.27
N ASP A 48 3.87 -12.63 -3.24
CA ASP A 48 4.23 -11.29 -2.77
C ASP A 48 4.04 -11.14 -1.26
N ARG A 49 4.28 -12.19 -0.47
CA ARG A 49 4.18 -12.12 1.00
C ARG A 49 5.54 -12.39 1.64
N PRO A 50 5.91 -11.67 2.74
CA PRO A 50 5.07 -10.72 3.47
C PRO A 50 4.97 -9.33 2.80
N LEU A 51 3.77 -8.77 2.72
CA LEU A 51 3.44 -7.46 2.13
C LEU A 51 2.96 -6.46 3.18
N LEU A 52 3.57 -5.28 3.18
CA LEU A 52 3.13 -4.14 3.98
C LEU A 52 2.41 -3.14 3.08
N VAL A 53 1.14 -2.86 3.40
CA VAL A 53 0.35 -1.85 2.70
C VAL A 53 0.53 -0.51 3.41
N GLN A 54 1.16 0.45 2.73
CA GLN A 54 1.47 1.76 3.28
C GLN A 54 0.41 2.79 2.88
N PHE A 55 -0.19 3.47 3.86
CA PHE A 55 -1.15 4.54 3.64
C PHE A 55 -0.61 5.91 4.03
N CYS A 56 -1.00 6.95 3.30
CA CYS A 56 -1.12 8.31 3.84
C CYS A 56 -2.57 8.57 4.27
N ALA A 57 -2.73 9.22 5.43
CA ALA A 57 -4.02 9.57 6.00
C ALA A 57 -3.88 10.71 7.02
N ASN A 58 -4.90 11.54 7.12
CA ASN A 58 -5.05 12.63 8.09
C ASN A 58 -6.38 12.55 8.86
N ASN A 59 -7.18 11.53 8.58
CA ASN A 59 -8.42 11.21 9.27
C ASN A 59 -8.37 9.73 9.70
N PRO A 60 -8.54 9.43 11.00
CA PRO A 60 -8.46 8.06 11.51
C PRO A 60 -9.54 7.14 10.94
N ASP A 61 -10.74 7.64 10.62
CA ASP A 61 -11.85 6.80 10.12
C ASP A 61 -11.54 6.27 8.71
N PHE A 62 -10.95 7.11 7.85
CA PHE A 62 -10.49 6.66 6.53
C PHE A 62 -9.35 5.66 6.65
N LEU A 63 -8.41 5.87 7.59
CA LEU A 63 -7.31 4.94 7.78
C LEU A 63 -7.79 3.55 8.24
N VAL A 64 -8.68 3.50 9.23
CA VAL A 64 -9.25 2.23 9.73
C VAL A 64 -10.03 1.50 8.64
N THR A 65 -10.83 2.25 7.87
CA THR A 65 -11.60 1.68 6.76
C THR A 65 -10.67 1.14 5.66
N ALA A 66 -9.65 1.91 5.27
CA ALA A 66 -8.68 1.50 4.25
C ALA A 66 -7.87 0.27 4.68
N ALA A 67 -7.43 0.22 5.95
CA ALA A 67 -6.76 -0.93 6.54
C ALA A 67 -7.64 -2.19 6.50
N SER A 68 -8.92 -2.05 6.83
CA SER A 68 -9.88 -3.17 6.79
C SER A 68 -10.08 -3.69 5.37
N LEU A 69 -10.18 -2.79 4.39
CA LEU A 69 -10.32 -3.15 2.97
C LEU A 69 -9.05 -3.81 2.38
N ALA A 70 -7.88 -3.53 2.94
CA ALA A 70 -6.60 -4.12 2.50
C ALA A 70 -6.24 -5.43 3.24
N ALA A 71 -6.99 -5.80 4.28
CA ALA A 71 -6.61 -6.87 5.22
C ALA A 71 -6.35 -8.23 4.54
N GLU A 72 -7.14 -8.62 3.54
CA GLU A 72 -6.95 -9.90 2.83
C GLU A 72 -5.65 -9.93 2.00
N HIS A 73 -5.15 -8.77 1.59
CA HIS A 73 -3.98 -8.62 0.75
C HIS A 73 -2.70 -8.27 1.51
N ALA A 74 -2.80 -7.93 2.79
CA ALA A 74 -1.70 -7.44 3.60
C ALA A 74 -1.27 -8.45 4.68
N ASP A 75 0.01 -8.38 5.08
CA ASP A 75 0.53 -8.98 6.31
C ASP A 75 0.68 -7.94 7.43
N ALA A 76 0.85 -6.67 7.06
CA ALA A 76 0.80 -5.53 7.98
C ALA A 76 0.35 -4.25 7.27
N VAL A 77 -0.11 -3.28 8.06
CA VAL A 77 -0.47 -1.93 7.63
C VAL A 77 0.56 -0.95 8.18
N ASP A 78 1.06 -0.08 7.32
CA ASP A 78 2.03 0.96 7.64
C ASP A 78 1.42 2.36 7.41
N ILE A 79 1.78 3.33 8.25
CA ILE A 79 1.32 4.72 8.13
C ILE A 79 2.50 5.60 7.78
N ASN A 80 2.42 6.27 6.62
CA ASN A 80 3.47 7.17 6.18
C ASN A 80 3.36 8.53 6.88
N PHE A 81 4.22 8.75 7.88
CA PHE A 81 4.41 10.06 8.53
C PHE A 81 5.62 10.86 7.98
N GLY A 82 6.21 10.40 6.88
CA GLY A 82 7.47 10.95 6.36
C GLY A 82 7.36 11.76 5.07
N CYS A 83 6.28 11.63 4.30
CA CYS A 83 6.17 12.27 3.00
C CYS A 83 5.95 13.79 3.13
N PRO A 84 6.85 14.64 2.59
CA PRO A 84 6.73 16.09 2.70
C PRO A 84 5.77 16.70 1.66
N GLN A 85 5.24 15.90 0.73
CA GLN A 85 4.39 16.40 -0.34
C GLN A 85 2.99 16.72 0.17
N ARG A 86 2.37 17.78 -0.38
CA ARG A 86 1.03 18.23 0.05
C ARG A 86 -0.09 17.21 -0.16
N ILE A 87 0.13 16.23 -1.03
CA ILE A 87 -0.82 15.14 -1.31
C ILE A 87 -0.83 14.07 -0.22
N ALA A 88 0.22 13.98 0.61
CA ALA A 88 0.31 13.02 1.69
C ALA A 88 -0.56 13.48 2.88
N LYS A 89 -1.85 13.17 2.78
CA LYS A 89 -2.90 13.47 3.73
C LYS A 89 -3.88 12.31 3.79
#